data_AF-A3QAP9-F1
#
_entry.id   AF-A3QAP9-F1
#
_cell.length_a   1.000
_cell.length_b   1.000
_cell.length_c   1.000
_cell.angle_alpha   90.00
_cell.angle_beta   90.00
_cell.angle_gamma   90.00
#
_symmetry.space_group_name_H-M   'P 1'
#
loop_
_entity.id
_entity.type
_entity.pdbx_description
1 polymer ?
#
loop_
_entity_poly.entity_id
_entity_poly.type
_entity_poly.pdbx_seq_one_letter_code
_entity_poly.pdbx_strand_id
1 'polypeptide(L)'
;MTLKLTTLGMAIAGLLAGNAYADTQLNNTTNTATNTATLAESIARQEQALIQLKQELAQLKAQQADKQVEKQAEQQIDRQALTKAVQEQVALEAANSPWSRFKFESYGSMNYTSDEYFDNVQDTSPERRGRLDLERIVTEFGYQFNDEWDMEVEIEYEHGGTGSALEYDGFDEFGEFESEVEAGGEVMIEKAQLRYRPSKAFGVKFGNIHLPVGLSSVLHKPNQYLTVLRHRSEAAMLPAVWNETGIGIFGDLGDFHYQAQVVSGLNSEYFRTYDWIASGHQKRFEHINADELAYVLRLDYGSFKQPGLALGVAYYYGNTSGNRHKSNKLAGDGSVSLLALSGAYVDGPWILRGQYLQGTLDDADAITQANKTTPGLKPGNFAQLGSKAESFFVEAGLDLNHFFSVPLTVFANLDYANPLSEVETGAATKRYENTWTSVGINYSPIPEIVIKAEGGLHQVAVAAIPDTHFFALGVGYQFSL
;
A
#
# COMPACT_ATOMS: atom_id res chain seq x y z
N MET A 1 -35.12 16.16 6.27
CA MET A 1 -35.89 16.01 7.52
C MET A 1 -35.31 16.95 8.56
N THR A 2 -35.70 18.24 8.55
CA THR A 2 -36.71 18.88 9.42
C THR A 2 -36.27 18.99 10.90
N LEU A 3 -35.77 20.17 11.26
CA LEU A 3 -35.63 20.65 12.65
C LEU A 3 -36.99 20.65 13.37
N LYS A 4 -37.02 20.26 14.65
CA LYS A 4 -38.09 20.61 15.58
C LYS A 4 -37.49 21.14 16.89
N LEU A 5 -37.51 22.47 17.03
CA LEU A 5 -37.51 23.16 18.31
C LEU A 5 -38.87 22.91 18.99
N THR A 6 -38.87 22.59 20.28
CA THR A 6 -40.08 22.48 21.10
C THR A 6 -40.15 23.64 22.08
N THR A 7 -41.25 24.38 21.97
CA THR A 7 -41.75 25.40 22.90
C THR A 7 -42.91 24.81 23.71
N LEU A 8 -42.92 25.00 25.03
CA LEU A 8 -44.11 25.09 25.91
C LEU A 8 -43.61 25.30 27.36
N GLY A 9 -44.19 26.11 28.25
CA GLY A 9 -45.38 26.95 28.21
C GLY A 9 -45.69 27.44 29.63
N MET A 10 -46.11 28.71 29.73
CA MET A 10 -47.17 29.28 30.59
C MET A 10 -47.32 28.94 32.10
N ALA A 11 -47.30 30.03 32.90
CA ALA A 11 -48.46 30.62 33.60
C ALA A 11 -48.45 30.68 35.15
N ILE A 12 -49.27 31.66 35.62
CA ILE A 12 -49.78 31.97 36.98
C ILE A 12 -48.96 33.09 37.67
N ALA A 13 -49.38 34.37 37.72
CA ALA A 13 -50.62 35.03 38.19
C ALA A 13 -50.74 35.16 39.73
N GLY A 14 -50.50 36.38 40.21
CA GLY A 14 -51.30 37.14 41.18
C GLY A 14 -51.40 36.66 42.64
N LEU A 15 -51.06 37.55 43.58
CA LEU A 15 -51.93 37.83 44.74
C LEU A 15 -51.53 39.13 45.45
N LEU A 16 -52.44 40.10 45.39
CA LEU A 16 -52.58 41.25 46.28
C LEU A 16 -53.24 40.80 47.59
N ALA A 17 -52.69 41.23 48.72
CA ALA A 17 -53.38 41.49 49.99
C ALA A 17 -52.38 42.30 50.85
N GLY A 18 -52.71 43.40 51.52
CA GLY A 18 -53.99 43.91 51.98
C GLY A 18 -53.91 44.10 53.51
N ASN A 19 -53.88 45.37 53.93
CA ASN A 19 -54.26 45.91 55.25
C ASN A 19 -53.38 45.60 56.48
N ALA A 20 -52.96 46.66 57.18
CA ALA A 20 -53.69 47.13 58.36
C ALA A 20 -53.17 48.49 58.86
N TYR A 21 -54.12 49.37 59.11
CA TYR A 21 -54.02 50.64 59.82
C TYR A 21 -53.63 50.42 61.30
N ALA A 22 -52.84 51.33 61.85
CA ALA A 22 -52.93 51.71 63.26
C ALA A 22 -52.72 53.22 63.38
N ASP A 23 -53.80 53.86 63.79
CA ASP A 23 -54.01 55.27 64.10
C ASP A 23 -53.45 55.58 65.49
N THR A 24 -52.61 56.61 65.62
CA THR A 24 -52.32 57.26 66.91
C THR A 24 -52.11 58.76 66.71
N GLN A 25 -53.22 59.50 66.83
CA GLN A 25 -53.37 60.73 67.64
C GLN A 25 -52.19 61.73 67.61
N LEU A 26 -52.32 62.76 66.78
CA LEU A 26 -51.58 64.02 66.89
C LEU A 26 -52.08 64.82 68.10
N ASN A 27 -51.26 64.93 69.14
CA ASN A 27 -51.35 66.04 70.10
C ASN A 27 -50.47 67.19 69.59
N ASN A 28 -51.13 68.29 69.19
CA ASN A 28 -50.50 69.57 68.95
C ASN A 28 -50.07 70.18 70.29
N THR A 29 -48.76 70.18 70.54
CA THR A 29 -48.12 71.22 71.36
C THR A 29 -46.93 71.77 70.58
N THR A 30 -47.16 72.94 69.99
CA THR A 30 -46.15 73.89 69.55
C THR A 30 -45.12 74.10 70.66
N ASN A 31 -43.88 73.66 70.42
CA ASN A 31 -42.71 74.25 71.03
C ASN A 31 -41.60 74.36 69.99
N THR A 32 -41.59 75.52 69.36
CA THR A 32 -40.46 76.15 68.70
C THR A 32 -39.25 76.16 69.62
N ALA A 33 -38.31 75.25 69.39
CA ALA A 33 -36.88 75.43 69.63
C ALA A 33 -36.14 74.21 69.03
N THR A 34 -35.99 74.17 67.70
CA THR A 34 -34.99 73.30 67.07
C THR A 34 -33.62 73.79 67.49
N ASN A 35 -33.07 73.14 68.52
CA ASN A 35 -31.68 73.28 68.90
C ASN A 35 -30.86 72.66 67.75
N THR A 36 -30.29 73.51 66.89
CA THR A 36 -29.54 73.12 65.68
C THR A 36 -28.40 72.15 66.00
N ALA A 37 -27.90 72.16 67.24
CA ALA A 37 -26.88 71.22 67.75
C ALA A 37 -27.37 69.76 67.85
N THR A 38 -28.60 69.50 68.31
CA THR A 38 -29.12 68.12 68.47
C THR A 38 -29.51 67.49 67.14
N LEU A 39 -29.93 68.30 66.16
CA LEU A 39 -30.19 67.83 64.80
C LEU A 39 -28.89 67.46 64.07
N ALA A 40 -27.85 68.28 64.22
CA ALA A 40 -26.52 68.04 63.65
C ALA A 40 -25.88 66.75 64.19
N GLU A 41 -26.01 66.46 65.48
CA GLU A 41 -25.55 65.18 66.05
C GLU A 41 -26.33 63.97 65.51
N SER A 42 -27.64 64.10 65.29
CA SER A 42 -28.45 63.03 64.71
C SER A 42 -28.08 62.73 63.25
N ILE A 43 -27.80 63.78 62.47
CA ILE A 43 -27.32 63.69 61.08
C ILE A 43 -25.94 63.05 61.04
N ALA A 44 -25.01 63.46 61.92
CA ALA A 44 -23.69 62.86 62.00
C ALA A 44 -23.73 61.36 62.37
N ARG A 45 -24.63 60.95 63.27
CA ARG A 45 -24.86 59.52 63.58
C ARG A 45 -25.47 58.76 62.40
N GLN A 46 -26.40 59.37 61.67
CA GLN A 46 -26.97 58.77 60.47
C GLN A 46 -25.93 58.65 59.34
N GLU A 47 -25.05 59.65 59.15
CA GLU A 47 -23.96 59.59 58.19
C GLU A 47 -22.94 58.51 58.54
N GLN A 48 -22.56 58.38 59.82
CA GLN A 48 -21.72 57.28 60.31
C GLN A 48 -22.37 55.92 60.06
N ALA A 49 -23.65 55.77 60.40
CA ALA A 49 -24.40 54.53 60.13
C ALA A 49 -24.49 54.24 58.63
N LEU A 50 -24.61 55.27 57.78
CA LEU A 50 -24.68 55.13 56.32
C LEU A 50 -23.33 54.73 55.71
N ILE A 51 -22.22 55.23 56.28
CA ILE A 51 -20.85 54.82 55.92
C ILE A 51 -20.65 53.34 56.31
N GLN A 52 -21.08 52.96 57.51
CA GLN A 52 -20.98 51.58 57.99
C GLN A 52 -21.82 50.62 57.15
N LEU A 53 -23.06 51.01 56.79
CA LEU A 53 -23.92 50.23 55.90
C LEU A 53 -23.32 50.08 54.49
N LYS A 54 -22.69 51.14 53.97
CA LYS A 54 -21.99 51.09 52.67
C LYS A 54 -20.80 50.13 52.71
N GLN A 55 -20.06 50.09 53.82
CA GLN A 55 -18.95 49.15 54.01
C GLN A 55 -19.44 47.70 54.11
N GLU A 56 -20.51 47.45 54.86
CA GLU A 56 -21.15 46.12 54.95
C GLU A 56 -21.71 45.67 53.60
N LEU A 57 -22.35 46.58 52.85
CA LEU A 57 -22.85 46.29 51.50
C LEU A 57 -21.71 45.97 50.52
N ALA A 58 -20.57 46.65 50.64
CA ALA A 58 -19.39 46.37 49.84
C ALA A 58 -18.80 44.98 50.17
N GLN A 59 -18.75 44.62 51.46
CA GLN A 59 -18.32 43.28 51.89
C GLN A 59 -19.28 42.18 51.42
N LEU A 60 -20.60 42.40 51.52
CA LEU A 60 -21.62 41.47 51.03
C LEU A 60 -21.54 41.27 49.51
N LYS A 61 -21.30 42.33 48.74
CA LYS A 61 -21.08 42.24 47.29
C LYS A 61 -19.81 41.46 46.95
N ALA A 62 -18.72 41.66 47.71
CA ALA A 62 -17.48 40.90 47.53
C ALA A 62 -17.70 39.40 47.82
N GLN A 63 -18.35 39.06 48.93
CA GLN A 63 -18.69 37.67 49.27
C GLN A 63 -19.63 37.01 48.25
N GLN A 64 -20.58 37.77 47.69
CA GLN A 64 -21.44 37.27 46.62
C GLN A 64 -20.65 37.04 45.32
N ALA A 65 -19.72 37.92 44.97
CA ALA A 65 -18.84 37.74 43.82
C ALA A 65 -17.94 36.51 43.98
N ASP A 66 -17.34 36.31 45.16
CA ASP A 66 -16.50 35.14 45.45
C ASP A 66 -17.29 33.83 45.34
N LYS A 67 -18.50 33.77 45.92
CA LYS A 67 -19.40 32.60 45.77
C LYS A 67 -19.83 32.36 44.32
N GLN A 68 -19.92 33.41 43.51
CA GLN A 68 -20.30 33.30 42.10
C GLN A 68 -19.13 32.78 41.26
N VAL A 69 -17.89 33.18 41.60
CA VAL A 69 -16.65 32.66 41.00
C VAL A 69 -16.44 31.19 41.38
N GLU A 70 -16.65 30.81 42.65
CA GLU A 70 -16.57 29.41 43.10
C GLU A 70 -17.57 28.52 42.34
N LYS A 71 -18.84 28.95 42.22
CA LYS A 71 -19.85 28.21 41.44
C LYS A 71 -19.49 28.10 39.97
N GLN A 72 -18.89 29.14 39.38
CA GLN A 72 -18.43 29.09 37.99
C GLN A 72 -17.24 28.14 37.82
N ALA A 73 -16.31 28.11 38.78
CA ALA A 73 -15.18 27.19 38.79
C ALA A 73 -15.63 25.73 38.94
N GLU A 74 -16.57 25.44 39.85
CA GLU A 74 -17.18 24.11 40.01
C GLU A 74 -17.89 23.66 38.71
N GLN A 75 -18.71 24.52 38.11
CA GLN A 75 -19.37 24.22 36.83
C GLN A 75 -18.38 23.99 35.68
N GLN A 76 -17.23 24.66 35.70
CA GLN A 76 -16.18 24.48 34.70
C GLN A 76 -15.44 23.16 34.89
N ILE A 77 -15.17 22.76 36.14
CA ILE A 77 -14.60 21.45 36.48
C ILE A 77 -15.57 20.34 36.08
N ASP A 78 -16.85 20.47 36.39
CA ASP A 78 -17.88 19.51 35.99
C ASP A 78 -18.00 19.39 34.47
N ARG A 79 -17.95 20.51 33.74
CA ARG A 79 -17.93 20.48 32.26
C ARG A 79 -16.69 19.80 31.71
N GLN A 80 -15.51 20.03 32.30
CA GLN A 80 -14.28 19.37 31.86
C GLN A 80 -14.33 17.86 32.13
N ALA A 81 -14.81 17.45 33.30
CA ALA A 81 -15.01 16.05 33.65
C ALA A 81 -16.03 15.37 32.72
N LEU A 82 -17.15 16.04 32.42
CA LEU A 82 -18.15 15.54 31.48
C LEU A 82 -17.59 15.44 30.05
N THR A 83 -16.81 16.44 29.61
CA THR A 83 -16.17 16.42 28.28
C THR A 83 -15.19 15.26 28.16
N LYS A 84 -14.38 15.03 29.20
CA LYS A 84 -13.44 13.90 29.25
C LYS A 84 -14.18 12.56 29.23
N ALA A 85 -15.26 12.41 30.01
CA ALA A 85 -16.06 11.19 30.03
C ALA A 85 -16.74 10.91 28.67
N VAL A 86 -17.26 11.95 28.01
CA VAL A 86 -17.81 11.83 26.65
C VAL A 86 -16.73 11.45 25.65
N GLN A 87 -15.53 12.04 25.74
CA GLN A 87 -14.40 11.67 24.89
C GLN A 87 -13.95 10.23 25.10
N GLU A 88 -13.87 9.77 26.35
CA GLU A 88 -13.56 8.38 26.69
C GLU A 88 -14.62 7.42 26.16
N GLN A 89 -15.90 7.77 26.28
CA GLN A 89 -17.01 6.96 25.76
C GLN A 89 -17.01 6.91 24.23
N VAL A 90 -16.79 8.04 23.55
CA VAL A 90 -16.65 8.09 22.08
C VAL A 90 -15.42 7.29 21.63
N ALA A 91 -14.31 7.35 22.36
CA ALA A 91 -13.12 6.55 22.06
C ALA A 91 -13.38 5.05 22.27
N LEU A 92 -14.12 4.65 23.31
CA LEU A 92 -14.56 3.28 23.55
C LEU A 92 -15.51 2.77 22.46
N GLU A 93 -16.47 3.60 22.03
CA GLU A 93 -17.38 3.26 20.93
C GLU A 93 -16.63 3.15 19.60
N ALA A 94 -15.67 4.04 19.34
CA ALA A 94 -14.80 3.97 18.17
C ALA A 94 -13.91 2.72 18.20
N ALA A 95 -13.30 2.38 19.34
CA ALA A 95 -12.47 1.19 19.51
C ALA A 95 -13.27 -0.12 19.43
N ASN A 96 -14.54 -0.11 19.82
CA ASN A 96 -15.44 -1.26 19.71
C ASN A 96 -16.21 -1.30 18.38
N SER A 97 -16.08 -0.27 17.54
CA SER A 97 -16.72 -0.24 16.23
C SER A 97 -16.16 -1.37 15.35
N PRO A 98 -17.00 -2.12 14.63
CA PRO A 98 -16.53 -3.09 13.64
C PRO A 98 -15.56 -2.49 12.62
N TRP A 99 -15.67 -1.18 12.35
CA TRP A 99 -14.80 -0.45 11.43
C TRP A 99 -13.38 -0.22 11.97
N SER A 100 -13.15 -0.28 13.29
CA SER A 100 -11.80 -0.14 13.87
C SER A 100 -10.86 -1.28 13.47
N ARG A 101 -11.43 -2.41 13.05
CA ARG A 101 -10.72 -3.62 12.63
C ARG A 101 -10.61 -3.74 11.11
N PHE A 102 -11.23 -2.83 10.39
CA PHE A 102 -11.16 -2.73 8.95
C PHE A 102 -9.97 -1.85 8.57
N LYS A 103 -9.27 -2.24 7.52
CA LYS A 103 -8.18 -1.48 6.92
C LYS A 103 -8.42 -1.36 5.43
N PHE A 104 -8.14 -0.19 4.89
CA PHE A 104 -8.16 0.02 3.46
C PHE A 104 -6.85 0.64 3.02
N GLU A 105 -6.19 0.05 2.03
CA GLU A 105 -5.03 0.64 1.37
C GLU A 105 -5.30 0.74 -0.13
N SER A 106 -4.69 1.74 -0.76
CA SER A 106 -4.72 1.82 -2.21
C SER A 106 -3.43 2.44 -2.72
N TYR A 107 -2.96 1.94 -3.84
CA TYR A 107 -1.82 2.48 -4.55
C TYR A 107 -2.03 2.32 -6.06
N GLY A 108 -1.28 3.06 -6.85
CA GLY A 108 -1.35 2.94 -8.30
C GLY A 108 -0.31 3.79 -8.99
N SER A 109 -0.13 3.53 -10.28
CA SER A 109 0.85 4.20 -11.12
C SER A 109 0.31 4.49 -12.52
N MET A 110 0.80 5.58 -13.10
CA MET A 110 0.61 5.94 -14.49
C MET A 110 1.97 6.32 -15.08
N ASN A 111 2.26 5.81 -16.27
CA ASN A 111 3.56 5.97 -16.90
C ASN A 111 3.46 6.48 -18.33
N TYR A 112 4.50 7.19 -18.75
CA TYR A 112 4.84 7.43 -20.14
C TYR A 112 6.19 6.79 -20.42
N THR A 113 6.30 5.99 -21.47
CA THR A 113 7.60 5.46 -21.94
C THR A 113 7.86 5.89 -23.38
N SER A 114 9.12 6.08 -23.72
CA SER A 114 9.60 6.21 -25.09
C SER A 114 10.79 5.28 -25.28
N ASP A 115 10.52 4.14 -25.88
CA ASP A 115 11.49 3.07 -26.08
C ASP A 115 11.84 2.96 -27.57
N GLU A 116 13.11 2.69 -27.84
CA GLU A 116 13.54 2.10 -29.11
C GLU A 116 13.40 0.58 -29.00
N TYR A 117 12.55 0.00 -29.84
CA TYR A 117 12.20 -1.42 -29.83
C TYR A 117 12.40 -2.01 -31.22
N PHE A 118 12.52 -3.33 -31.30
CA PHE A 118 12.59 -4.06 -32.56
C PHE A 118 11.23 -4.72 -32.78
N ASP A 119 10.66 -4.64 -33.99
CA ASP A 119 9.34 -5.25 -34.21
C ASP A 119 9.43 -6.77 -34.08
N ASN A 120 10.50 -7.41 -34.56
CA ASN A 120 10.70 -8.84 -34.42
C ASN A 120 12.14 -9.25 -34.06
N VAL A 121 12.34 -10.55 -33.78
CA VAL A 121 13.64 -11.13 -33.40
C VAL A 121 14.73 -11.04 -34.49
N GLN A 122 14.34 -10.89 -35.76
CA GLN A 122 15.23 -10.79 -36.91
C GLN A 122 15.63 -9.35 -37.21
N ASP A 123 14.88 -8.37 -36.72
CA ASP A 123 15.15 -6.95 -36.96
C ASP A 123 16.39 -6.49 -36.21
N THR A 124 17.23 -5.75 -36.92
CA THR A 124 18.42 -5.09 -36.37
C THR A 124 18.30 -3.57 -36.35
N SER A 125 17.20 -3.03 -36.87
CA SER A 125 16.92 -1.60 -36.92
C SER A 125 15.79 -1.30 -35.95
N PRO A 126 16.02 -0.49 -34.90
CA PRO A 126 14.98 -0.19 -33.93
C PRO A 126 14.02 0.88 -34.46
N GLU A 127 12.75 0.76 -34.07
CA GLU A 127 11.75 1.81 -34.17
C GLU A 127 11.53 2.48 -32.82
N ARG A 128 11.12 3.75 -32.81
CA ARG A 128 10.81 4.47 -31.57
C ARG A 128 9.31 4.57 -31.35
N ARG A 129 8.84 4.14 -30.18
CA ARG A 129 7.42 4.26 -29.80
C ARG A 129 7.28 4.97 -28.46
N GLY A 130 6.38 5.96 -28.42
CA GLY A 130 5.86 6.50 -27.17
C GLY A 130 4.62 5.73 -26.72
N ARG A 131 4.51 5.38 -25.44
CA ARG A 131 3.35 4.70 -24.84
C ARG A 131 2.89 5.46 -23.59
N LEU A 132 1.59 5.62 -23.43
CA LEU A 132 0.96 6.11 -22.21
C LEU A 132 0.18 4.95 -21.61
N ASP A 133 0.35 4.73 -20.31
CA ASP A 133 -0.24 3.60 -19.63
C ASP A 133 -0.73 3.98 -18.23
N LEU A 134 -2.00 3.69 -17.94
CA LEU A 134 -2.49 3.61 -16.57
C LEU A 134 -2.13 2.21 -16.09
N GLU A 135 -0.87 2.05 -15.67
CA GLU A 135 -0.26 0.75 -15.37
C GLU A 135 -1.14 -0.06 -14.44
N ARG A 136 -1.45 0.50 -13.26
CA ARG A 136 -2.29 -0.17 -12.28
C ARG A 136 -2.96 0.76 -11.29
N ILE A 137 -4.11 0.33 -10.79
CA ILE A 137 -4.71 0.79 -9.54
C ILE A 137 -4.97 -0.46 -8.70
N VAL A 138 -4.57 -0.42 -7.45
CA VAL A 138 -4.71 -1.54 -6.52
C VAL A 138 -5.48 -1.08 -5.29
N THR A 139 -6.40 -1.94 -4.84
CA THR A 139 -7.19 -1.73 -3.63
C THR A 139 -7.05 -2.94 -2.73
N GLU A 140 -6.62 -2.69 -1.49
CA GLU A 140 -6.41 -3.70 -0.47
C GLU A 140 -7.44 -3.52 0.65
N PHE A 141 -8.15 -4.60 0.97
CA PHE A 141 -9.15 -4.68 2.02
C PHE A 141 -8.67 -5.65 3.09
N GLY A 142 -8.44 -5.15 4.30
CA GLY A 142 -8.09 -5.95 5.47
C GLY A 142 -9.20 -5.97 6.49
N TYR A 143 -9.46 -7.12 7.11
CA TYR A 143 -10.35 -7.20 8.27
C TYR A 143 -9.79 -8.13 9.34
N GLN A 144 -9.60 -7.61 10.53
CA GLN A 144 -9.21 -8.38 11.69
C GLN A 144 -10.45 -8.92 12.41
N PHE A 145 -10.70 -10.22 12.36
CA PHE A 145 -11.83 -10.83 13.05
C PHE A 145 -11.61 -10.85 14.56
N ASN A 146 -10.39 -11.15 14.99
CA ASN A 146 -9.93 -11.14 16.38
C ASN A 146 -8.40 -11.04 16.44
N ASP A 147 -7.81 -11.21 17.62
CA ASP A 147 -6.37 -11.05 17.83
C ASP A 147 -5.52 -12.05 17.02
N GLU A 148 -6.09 -13.18 16.61
CA GLU A 148 -5.39 -14.27 15.91
C GLU A 148 -5.85 -14.43 14.45
N TRP A 149 -7.06 -14.01 14.10
CA TRP A 149 -7.64 -14.23 12.77
C TRP A 149 -7.87 -12.93 12.02
N ASP A 150 -7.41 -12.90 10.78
CA ASP A 150 -7.65 -11.80 9.86
C ASP A 150 -7.77 -12.28 8.40
N MET A 151 -8.32 -11.42 7.55
CA MET A 151 -8.37 -11.61 6.11
C MET A 151 -7.80 -10.43 5.37
N GLU A 152 -7.30 -10.69 4.17
CA GLU A 152 -6.78 -9.68 3.24
C GLU A 152 -7.22 -10.02 1.83
N VAL A 153 -7.82 -9.06 1.14
CA VAL A 153 -8.20 -9.15 -0.28
C VAL A 153 -7.56 -7.98 -1.02
N GLU A 154 -6.85 -8.27 -2.11
CA GLU A 154 -6.25 -7.28 -3.00
C GLU A 154 -6.83 -7.46 -4.39
N ILE A 155 -7.33 -6.35 -4.94
CA ILE A 155 -7.88 -6.28 -6.29
C ILE A 155 -7.02 -5.30 -7.07
N GLU A 156 -6.45 -5.78 -8.17
CA GLU A 156 -5.67 -4.97 -9.10
C GLU A 156 -6.49 -4.72 -10.38
N TYR A 157 -6.42 -3.47 -10.84
CA TYR A 157 -7.00 -2.96 -12.07
C TYR A 157 -5.85 -2.49 -12.96
N GLU A 158 -5.49 -3.27 -13.98
CA GLU A 158 -4.38 -2.94 -14.89
C GLU A 158 -4.89 -2.23 -16.15
N HIS A 159 -4.02 -1.47 -16.80
CA HIS A 159 -4.15 -0.92 -18.16
C HIS A 159 -5.52 -0.31 -18.55
N GLY A 160 -6.26 0.23 -17.58
CA GLY A 160 -7.59 0.82 -17.81
C GLY A 160 -8.79 -0.16 -17.90
N GLY A 161 -8.60 -1.45 -17.63
CA GLY A 161 -9.69 -2.38 -17.22
C GLY A 161 -10.66 -2.91 -18.28
N THR A 162 -10.30 -2.98 -19.57
CA THR A 162 -11.23 -3.43 -20.64
C THR A 162 -11.30 -4.95 -20.88
N GLY A 163 -10.37 -5.73 -20.32
CA GLY A 163 -10.29 -7.19 -20.39
C GLY A 163 -10.03 -7.76 -21.79
N SER A 164 -9.81 -6.89 -22.77
CA SER A 164 -9.59 -7.24 -24.17
C SER A 164 -8.74 -6.14 -24.81
N ALA A 165 -7.46 -6.42 -25.08
CA ALA A 165 -6.66 -5.64 -26.02
C ALA A 165 -6.36 -6.50 -27.26
N LEU A 166 -6.18 -5.82 -28.38
CA LEU A 166 -5.43 -6.34 -29.50
C LEU A 166 -3.98 -5.87 -29.31
N GLU A 167 -3.06 -6.78 -29.01
CA GLU A 167 -1.63 -6.47 -29.04
C GLU A 167 -1.06 -6.74 -30.44
N TYR A 168 0.05 -6.07 -30.72
CA TYR A 168 0.90 -6.36 -31.86
C TYR A 168 2.10 -7.15 -31.34
N ASP A 169 2.05 -8.48 -31.48
CA ASP A 169 3.16 -9.35 -31.11
C ASP A 169 4.03 -9.64 -32.35
N GLY A 170 5.08 -8.84 -32.51
CA GLY A 170 6.07 -9.10 -33.55
C GLY A 170 7.17 -10.09 -33.15
N PHE A 171 7.26 -10.52 -31.88
CA PHE A 171 8.30 -11.43 -31.39
C PHE A 171 7.92 -12.91 -31.52
N ASP A 172 6.66 -13.28 -31.33
CA ASP A 172 6.18 -14.66 -31.58
C ASP A 172 5.53 -14.85 -32.97
N GLU A 173 4.90 -13.82 -33.57
CA GLU A 173 4.19 -13.96 -34.86
C GLU A 173 4.39 -12.78 -35.84
N PHE A 174 5.57 -12.67 -36.48
CA PHE A 174 5.83 -11.94 -37.74
C PHE A 174 5.10 -10.59 -38.00
N GLY A 175 4.73 -9.85 -36.95
CA GLY A 175 3.98 -8.61 -37.05
C GLY A 175 2.52 -8.74 -37.50
N GLU A 176 1.82 -9.81 -37.11
CA GLU A 176 0.36 -9.88 -37.27
C GLU A 176 -0.36 -9.20 -36.09
N PHE A 177 -1.53 -8.61 -36.36
CA PHE A 177 -2.45 -8.19 -35.30
C PHE A 177 -3.25 -9.42 -34.87
N GLU A 178 -3.00 -9.94 -33.68
CA GLU A 178 -3.81 -11.04 -33.17
C GLU A 178 -5.16 -10.53 -32.67
N SER A 179 -6.26 -11.11 -33.17
CA SER A 179 -7.60 -10.92 -32.60
C SER A 179 -7.88 -11.85 -31.43
N GLU A 180 -6.84 -12.27 -30.71
CA GLU A 180 -6.98 -13.08 -29.51
C GLU A 180 -7.28 -12.17 -28.32
N VAL A 181 -8.11 -12.65 -27.40
CA VAL A 181 -8.42 -11.93 -26.16
C VAL A 181 -7.16 -11.94 -25.31
N GLU A 182 -6.26 -11.00 -25.53
CA GLU A 182 -5.17 -10.72 -24.61
C GLU A 182 -5.67 -9.81 -23.50
N ALA A 183 -5.01 -9.92 -22.33
CA ALA A 183 -5.33 -9.25 -21.07
C ALA A 183 -5.07 -7.74 -21.13
N GLY A 184 -5.69 -7.07 -22.09
CA GLY A 184 -5.73 -5.63 -22.23
C GLY A 184 -6.64 -4.99 -21.21
N GLY A 185 -6.05 -4.71 -20.05
CA GLY A 185 -6.71 -4.09 -18.92
C GLY A 185 -7.50 -5.08 -18.10
N GLU A 186 -6.84 -5.77 -17.17
CA GLU A 186 -7.47 -6.81 -16.35
C GLU A 186 -8.01 -6.24 -15.04
N VAL A 187 -9.06 -6.88 -14.50
CA VAL A 187 -9.43 -6.75 -13.09
C VAL A 187 -9.22 -8.11 -12.45
N MET A 188 -8.20 -8.22 -11.61
CA MET A 188 -7.80 -9.50 -11.01
C MET A 188 -7.80 -9.44 -9.49
N ILE A 189 -8.16 -10.58 -8.88
CA ILE A 189 -7.98 -10.78 -7.44
C ILE A 189 -6.60 -11.37 -7.25
N GLU A 190 -5.64 -10.52 -6.92
CA GLU A 190 -4.23 -10.92 -6.73
C GLU A 190 -3.99 -11.61 -5.41
N LYS A 191 -4.80 -11.28 -4.41
CA LYS A 191 -4.67 -11.84 -3.06
C LYS A 191 -6.06 -12.00 -2.48
N ALA A 192 -6.32 -13.16 -1.93
CA ALA A 192 -7.54 -13.44 -1.17
C ALA A 192 -7.19 -14.50 -0.13
N GLN A 193 -6.70 -14.04 1.01
CA GLN A 193 -6.13 -14.92 2.03
C GLN A 193 -6.83 -14.75 3.38
N LEU A 194 -6.93 -15.87 4.09
CA LEU A 194 -7.20 -15.91 5.52
C LEU A 194 -5.90 -16.21 6.26
N ARG A 195 -5.68 -15.55 7.38
CA ARG A 195 -4.51 -15.73 8.23
C ARG A 195 -4.92 -16.10 9.65
N TYR A 196 -4.19 -17.04 10.21
CA TYR A 196 -4.22 -17.43 11.61
C TYR A 196 -2.85 -17.17 12.22
N ARG A 197 -2.76 -16.30 13.22
CA ARG A 197 -1.51 -15.86 13.85
C ARG A 197 -1.61 -15.89 15.37
N PRO A 198 -1.42 -17.06 16.02
CA PRO A 198 -1.43 -17.16 17.48
C PRO A 198 -0.21 -16.53 18.16
N SER A 199 0.87 -16.28 17.41
CA SER A 199 2.07 -15.62 17.94
C SER A 199 2.86 -14.88 16.86
N LYS A 200 3.85 -14.09 17.28
CA LYS A 200 4.80 -13.49 16.33
C LYS A 200 5.64 -14.54 15.60
N ALA A 201 6.04 -15.59 16.31
CA ALA A 201 6.93 -16.63 15.83
C ALA A 201 6.26 -17.63 14.88
N PHE A 202 4.93 -17.68 14.83
CA PHE A 202 4.20 -18.65 14.00
C PHE A 202 2.83 -18.14 13.60
N GLY A 203 2.54 -18.26 12.31
CA GLY A 203 1.23 -18.08 11.70
C GLY A 203 1.05 -18.98 10.48
N VAL A 204 -0.19 -19.13 10.06
CA VAL A 204 -0.64 -19.90 8.89
C VAL A 204 -1.47 -18.97 8.01
N LYS A 205 -1.30 -19.07 6.70
CA LYS A 205 -2.11 -18.37 5.69
C LYS A 205 -2.61 -19.36 4.66
N PHE A 206 -3.80 -19.15 4.13
CA PHE A 206 -4.38 -20.00 3.09
C PHE A 206 -5.37 -19.22 2.23
N GLY A 207 -5.59 -19.68 0.99
CA GLY A 207 -6.38 -19.00 -0.03
C GLY A 207 -5.53 -18.71 -1.26
N ASN A 208 -5.84 -17.64 -2.00
CA ASN A 208 -4.95 -17.12 -3.03
C ASN A 208 -3.88 -16.25 -2.36
N ILE A 209 -2.68 -16.79 -2.22
CA ILE A 209 -1.59 -16.21 -1.42
C ILE A 209 -0.45 -15.76 -2.31
N HIS A 210 0.19 -14.68 -1.91
CA HIS A 210 1.35 -14.15 -2.60
C HIS A 210 2.60 -15.03 -2.40
N LEU A 211 3.34 -15.24 -3.51
CA LEU A 211 4.58 -16.00 -3.52
C LEU A 211 5.76 -15.08 -3.18
N PRO A 212 6.51 -15.37 -2.11
CA PRO A 212 7.53 -14.47 -1.63
C PRO A 212 8.86 -14.69 -2.37
N VAL A 213 8.83 -14.66 -3.71
CA VAL A 213 10.02 -14.87 -4.55
C VAL A 213 10.37 -13.55 -5.24
N GLY A 214 11.64 -13.17 -5.20
CA GLY A 214 12.09 -11.86 -5.71
C GLY A 214 11.86 -10.70 -4.72
N LEU A 215 12.23 -9.49 -5.13
CA LEU A 215 12.17 -8.26 -4.35
C LEU A 215 10.92 -7.50 -4.71
N SER A 216 10.45 -7.57 -5.96
CA SER A 216 9.14 -7.01 -6.34
C SER A 216 8.00 -7.60 -5.51
N SER A 217 8.10 -8.87 -5.10
CA SER A 217 7.15 -9.51 -4.18
C SER A 217 6.99 -8.76 -2.85
N VAL A 218 8.07 -8.13 -2.37
CA VAL A 218 8.09 -7.38 -1.10
C VAL A 218 7.92 -5.88 -1.30
N LEU A 219 8.51 -5.35 -2.39
CA LEU A 219 8.62 -3.93 -2.73
C LEU A 219 7.88 -3.65 -4.05
N HIS A 220 6.55 -3.74 -4.02
CA HIS A 220 5.69 -3.60 -5.20
C HIS A 220 5.02 -2.23 -5.33
N LYS A 221 4.99 -1.41 -4.27
CA LYS A 221 4.33 -0.09 -4.30
C LYS A 221 5.21 0.93 -5.01
N PRO A 222 4.65 1.94 -5.70
CA PRO A 222 5.41 2.85 -6.55
C PRO A 222 6.58 3.57 -5.86
N ASN A 223 6.52 3.86 -4.57
CA ASN A 223 7.61 4.51 -3.84
C ASN A 223 8.63 3.54 -3.23
N GLN A 224 8.49 2.23 -3.46
CA GLN A 224 9.33 1.19 -2.85
C GLN A 224 10.50 0.75 -3.73
N TYR A 225 10.47 1.02 -5.03
CA TYR A 225 11.56 0.78 -5.99
C TYR A 225 12.01 2.09 -6.65
N LEU A 226 13.27 2.20 -7.10
CA LEU A 226 13.81 3.47 -7.59
C LEU A 226 13.41 3.75 -9.04
N THR A 227 13.43 2.74 -9.91
CA THR A 227 13.08 2.83 -11.33
C THR A 227 11.63 3.25 -11.58
N VAL A 228 11.30 3.70 -12.79
CA VAL A 228 9.92 4.08 -13.17
C VAL A 228 9.02 2.84 -13.22
N LEU A 229 9.50 1.78 -13.88
CA LEU A 229 8.85 0.48 -13.97
C LEU A 229 9.57 -0.52 -13.04
N ARG A 230 8.92 -1.64 -12.73
CA ARG A 230 9.60 -2.76 -12.04
C ARG A 230 10.80 -3.26 -12.87
N HIS A 231 11.77 -3.85 -12.19
CA HIS A 231 13.00 -4.36 -12.81
C HIS A 231 12.69 -5.34 -13.94
N ARG A 232 13.24 -5.06 -15.13
CA ARG A 232 13.07 -5.92 -16.32
C ARG A 232 13.70 -7.29 -16.11
N SER A 233 14.74 -7.37 -15.27
CA SER A 233 15.37 -8.64 -14.86
C SER A 233 14.41 -9.57 -14.11
N GLU A 234 13.52 -9.04 -13.27
CA GLU A 234 12.50 -9.84 -12.60
C GLU A 234 11.39 -10.24 -13.57
N ALA A 235 10.89 -9.29 -14.39
CA ALA A 235 9.80 -9.56 -15.33
C ALA A 235 10.16 -10.60 -16.41
N ALA A 236 11.44 -10.72 -16.78
CA ALA A 236 11.93 -11.73 -17.72
C ALA A 236 12.04 -13.15 -17.12
N MET A 237 11.77 -13.31 -15.82
CA MET A 237 12.00 -14.56 -15.08
C MET A 237 10.82 -14.98 -14.21
N LEU A 238 10.08 -14.03 -13.64
CA LEU A 238 9.06 -14.27 -12.61
C LEU A 238 7.69 -13.76 -13.06
N PRO A 239 6.60 -14.46 -12.72
CA PRO A 239 5.27 -13.93 -12.93
C PRO A 239 5.06 -12.58 -12.24
N ALA A 240 4.46 -11.64 -12.97
CA ALA A 240 4.05 -10.37 -12.40
C ALA A 240 3.00 -10.59 -11.31
N VAL A 241 3.24 -9.99 -10.14
CA VAL A 241 2.42 -10.12 -8.93
C VAL A 241 2.09 -11.57 -8.61
N TRP A 242 3.14 -12.40 -8.55
CA TRP A 242 2.97 -13.85 -8.43
C TRP A 242 2.17 -14.24 -7.19
N ASN A 243 1.01 -14.84 -7.43
CA ASN A 243 0.13 -15.42 -6.43
C ASN A 243 -0.28 -16.82 -6.88
N GLU A 244 -0.61 -17.68 -5.93
CA GLU A 244 -1.12 -19.03 -6.21
C GLU A 244 -2.07 -19.44 -5.10
N THR A 245 -2.96 -20.39 -5.38
CA THR A 245 -3.83 -20.95 -4.35
C THR A 245 -3.07 -21.99 -3.54
N GLY A 246 -3.08 -21.86 -2.21
CA GLY A 246 -2.40 -22.83 -1.36
C GLY A 246 -2.47 -22.53 0.12
N ILE A 247 -1.51 -23.09 0.85
CA ILE A 247 -1.32 -22.92 2.28
C ILE A 247 0.15 -22.58 2.56
N GLY A 248 0.39 -21.69 3.51
CA GLY A 248 1.73 -21.34 3.95
C GLY A 248 1.82 -21.12 5.44
N ILE A 249 3.01 -21.36 5.99
CA ILE A 249 3.41 -20.98 7.33
C ILE A 249 4.38 -19.82 7.26
N PHE A 250 4.38 -18.98 8.29
CA PHE A 250 5.29 -17.84 8.39
C PHE A 250 5.54 -17.47 9.85
N GLY A 251 6.61 -16.72 10.13
CA GLY A 251 6.90 -16.27 11.48
C GLY A 251 8.14 -15.41 11.59
N ASP A 252 8.25 -14.73 12.74
CA ASP A 252 9.36 -13.83 13.09
C ASP A 252 10.12 -14.39 14.30
N LEU A 253 11.43 -14.63 14.14
CA LEU A 253 12.35 -15.14 15.16
C LEU A 253 13.51 -14.14 15.35
N GLY A 254 13.29 -13.13 16.18
CA GLY A 254 14.23 -12.01 16.29
C GLY A 254 14.26 -11.22 14.99
N ASP A 255 15.45 -11.06 14.40
CA ASP A 255 15.65 -10.37 13.11
C ASP A 255 15.45 -11.31 11.89
N PHE A 256 15.09 -12.58 12.13
CA PHE A 256 14.83 -13.53 11.04
C PHE A 256 13.33 -13.65 10.76
N HIS A 257 12.98 -13.59 9.49
CA HIS A 257 11.61 -13.76 8.99
C HIS A 257 11.58 -14.94 8.04
N TYR A 258 10.70 -15.91 8.29
CA TYR A 258 10.63 -17.12 7.45
C TYR A 258 9.23 -17.30 6.86
N GLN A 259 9.18 -17.89 5.68
CA GLN A 259 7.96 -18.36 5.04
C GLN A 259 8.20 -19.72 4.38
N ALA A 260 7.21 -20.61 4.46
CA ALA A 260 7.18 -21.85 3.70
C ALA A 260 5.76 -22.08 3.17
N GLN A 261 5.61 -22.42 1.90
CA GLN A 261 4.31 -22.54 1.24
C GLN A 261 4.22 -23.79 0.37
N VAL A 262 3.01 -24.34 0.25
CA VAL A 262 2.62 -25.36 -0.71
C VAL A 262 1.45 -24.81 -1.52
N VAL A 263 1.59 -24.75 -2.84
CA VAL A 263 0.67 -24.02 -3.74
C VAL A 263 0.38 -24.79 -5.02
N SER A 264 -0.60 -24.34 -5.81
CA SER A 264 -1.03 -24.94 -7.09
C SER A 264 0.10 -25.12 -8.10
N GLY A 265 1.04 -24.17 -8.18
CA GLY A 265 2.20 -24.25 -9.05
C GLY A 265 1.94 -23.85 -10.50
N LEU A 266 3.03 -23.73 -11.24
CA LEU A 266 3.03 -23.23 -12.62
C LEU A 266 2.54 -24.26 -13.64
N ASN A 267 2.14 -23.77 -14.81
CA ASN A 267 1.81 -24.58 -15.99
C ASN A 267 2.78 -24.26 -17.15
N SER A 268 3.51 -25.27 -17.61
CA SER A 268 4.52 -25.12 -18.67
C SER A 268 3.96 -24.91 -20.08
N GLU A 269 2.65 -25.00 -20.31
CA GLU A 269 2.01 -24.59 -21.58
C GLU A 269 2.26 -23.11 -21.88
N TYR A 270 2.44 -22.31 -20.83
CA TYR A 270 2.58 -20.87 -20.97
C TYR A 270 4.01 -20.39 -20.95
N PHE A 271 5.01 -21.25 -20.70
CA PHE A 271 6.40 -20.82 -20.74
C PHE A 271 6.78 -20.30 -22.13
N ARG A 272 7.61 -19.25 -22.17
CA ARG A 272 8.05 -18.60 -23.42
C ARG A 272 9.55 -18.44 -23.45
N THR A 273 10.03 -18.23 -24.67
CA THR A 273 11.44 -17.96 -24.95
C THR A 273 11.87 -16.64 -24.28
N TYR A 274 11.06 -15.59 -24.38
CA TYR A 274 11.46 -14.24 -23.98
C TYR A 274 11.32 -13.94 -22.48
N ASP A 275 10.50 -14.70 -21.75
CA ASP A 275 10.24 -14.48 -20.32
C ASP A 275 10.28 -15.77 -19.45
N TRP A 276 10.81 -16.85 -20.02
CA TRP A 276 11.02 -18.14 -19.36
C TRP A 276 9.74 -18.69 -18.68
N ILE A 277 9.65 -18.60 -17.34
CA ILE A 277 8.49 -19.07 -16.56
C ILE A 277 7.51 -17.95 -16.18
N ALA A 278 7.79 -16.68 -16.51
CA ALA A 278 7.02 -15.53 -16.04
C ALA A 278 5.54 -15.59 -16.47
N SER A 279 5.30 -16.13 -17.65
CA SER A 279 3.97 -16.36 -18.22
C SER A 279 3.30 -17.65 -17.69
N GLY A 280 3.99 -18.44 -16.87
CA GLY A 280 3.54 -19.75 -16.37
C GLY A 280 2.39 -19.75 -15.36
N HIS A 281 2.04 -18.57 -14.83
CA HIS A 281 0.96 -18.42 -13.85
C HIS A 281 -0.42 -18.58 -14.52
N GLN A 282 -1.28 -19.42 -13.94
CA GLN A 282 -2.52 -19.89 -14.54
C GLN A 282 -3.68 -18.88 -14.41
N LYS A 283 -3.66 -17.78 -15.18
CA LYS A 283 -4.69 -16.72 -15.13
C LYS A 283 -5.85 -16.87 -16.13
N ARG A 284 -5.68 -17.66 -17.19
CA ARG A 284 -6.56 -17.61 -18.38
C ARG A 284 -7.86 -18.40 -18.27
N PHE A 285 -7.98 -19.28 -17.28
CA PHE A 285 -9.10 -20.23 -17.17
C PHE A 285 -9.88 -20.05 -15.87
N GLU A 286 -11.14 -20.51 -15.88
CA GLU A 286 -12.04 -20.48 -14.70
C GLU A 286 -11.49 -21.28 -13.51
N HIS A 287 -10.61 -22.24 -13.78
CA HIS A 287 -9.99 -23.13 -12.81
C HIS A 287 -8.49 -23.20 -13.05
N ILE A 288 -7.74 -23.37 -11.96
CA ILE A 288 -6.30 -23.66 -11.97
C ILE A 288 -6.09 -25.16 -11.81
N ASN A 289 -5.19 -25.74 -12.60
CA ASN A 289 -4.77 -27.13 -12.41
C ASN A 289 -3.74 -27.20 -11.29
N ALA A 290 -3.84 -28.21 -10.45
CA ALA A 290 -2.98 -28.39 -9.27
C ALA A 290 -2.68 -29.87 -9.02
N ASP A 291 -2.58 -30.65 -10.11
CA ASP A 291 -2.17 -32.06 -10.06
C ASP A 291 -0.72 -32.19 -9.55
N GLU A 292 0.11 -31.17 -9.80
CA GLU A 292 1.48 -31.07 -9.29
C GLU A 292 1.66 -29.79 -8.46
N LEU A 293 1.78 -29.95 -7.14
CA LEU A 293 1.96 -28.83 -6.22
C LEU A 293 3.41 -28.31 -6.23
N ALA A 294 3.55 -27.01 -6.01
CA ALA A 294 4.84 -26.35 -5.84
C ALA A 294 5.12 -25.99 -4.38
N TYR A 295 6.41 -25.89 -4.05
CA TYR A 295 6.94 -25.61 -2.73
C TYR A 295 7.77 -24.34 -2.78
N VAL A 296 7.54 -23.44 -1.84
CA VAL A 296 8.26 -22.17 -1.76
C VAL A 296 8.82 -22.00 -0.36
N LEU A 297 10.10 -21.66 -0.26
CA LEU A 297 10.76 -21.32 0.99
C LEU A 297 11.34 -19.91 0.88
N ARG A 298 11.26 -19.13 1.95
CA ARG A 298 11.97 -17.85 2.08
C ARG A 298 12.50 -17.68 3.49
N LEU A 299 13.71 -17.15 3.59
CA LEU A 299 14.31 -16.69 4.82
C LEU A 299 14.93 -15.31 4.59
N ASP A 300 14.49 -14.33 5.37
CA ASP A 300 15.07 -12.99 5.40
C ASP A 300 15.73 -12.74 6.77
N TYR A 301 16.82 -11.98 6.74
CA TYR A 301 17.42 -11.31 7.89
C TYR A 301 17.20 -9.80 7.73
N GLY A 302 16.67 -9.15 8.76
CA GLY A 302 16.26 -7.74 8.69
C GLY A 302 15.01 -7.53 7.83
N SER A 303 14.69 -6.28 7.51
CA SER A 303 13.47 -5.93 6.78
C SER A 303 13.76 -5.10 5.53
N PHE A 304 13.32 -5.59 4.37
CA PHE A 304 13.42 -4.84 3.11
C PHE A 304 12.53 -3.59 3.07
N LYS A 305 11.54 -3.48 3.97
CA LYS A 305 10.61 -2.34 4.05
C LYS A 305 11.08 -1.24 5.02
N GLN A 306 12.12 -1.49 5.81
CA GLN A 306 12.62 -0.55 6.81
C GLN A 306 14.08 -0.19 6.53
N PRO A 307 14.56 0.99 6.99
CA PRO A 307 15.98 1.31 6.95
C PRO A 307 16.83 0.27 7.70
N GLY A 308 18.04 0.04 7.23
CA GLY A 308 18.99 -0.93 7.76
C GLY A 308 19.51 -1.90 6.70
N LEU A 309 20.16 -2.96 7.16
CA LEU A 309 20.60 -4.09 6.33
C LEU A 309 19.48 -5.13 6.26
N ALA A 310 19.17 -5.58 5.05
CA ALA A 310 18.32 -6.73 4.82
C ALA A 310 18.98 -7.69 3.82
N LEU A 311 18.91 -8.99 4.11
CA LEU A 311 19.39 -10.07 3.24
C LEU A 311 18.29 -11.12 3.14
N GLY A 312 18.06 -11.67 1.96
CA GLY A 312 16.98 -12.61 1.71
C GLY A 312 17.41 -13.73 0.78
N VAL A 313 16.93 -14.93 1.05
CA VAL A 313 17.00 -16.08 0.16
C VAL A 313 15.62 -16.67 -0.01
N ALA A 314 15.21 -16.92 -1.25
CA ALA A 314 14.00 -17.67 -1.56
C ALA A 314 14.31 -18.80 -2.53
N TYR A 315 13.58 -19.91 -2.39
CA TYR A 315 13.68 -21.08 -3.25
C TYR A 315 12.28 -21.54 -3.64
N TYR A 316 12.04 -21.71 -4.93
CA TYR A 316 10.83 -22.28 -5.49
C TYR A 316 11.17 -23.61 -6.17
N TYR A 317 10.33 -24.62 -5.96
CA TYR A 317 10.42 -25.91 -6.63
C TYR A 317 9.03 -26.44 -6.97
N GLY A 318 8.80 -26.90 -8.20
CA GLY A 318 7.55 -27.57 -8.57
C GLY A 318 7.63 -28.24 -9.94
N ASN A 319 7.03 -29.42 -10.07
CA ASN A 319 6.81 -30.04 -11.37
C ASN A 319 5.60 -29.38 -12.03
N THR A 320 5.69 -29.08 -13.32
CA THR A 320 4.64 -28.37 -14.06
C THR A 320 3.88 -29.26 -15.04
N SER A 321 4.34 -30.50 -15.22
CA SER A 321 3.85 -31.42 -16.26
C SER A 321 2.40 -31.82 -16.05
N GLY A 322 2.01 -32.10 -14.81
CA GLY A 322 0.64 -32.46 -14.44
C GLY A 322 -0.33 -31.29 -14.54
N ASN A 323 0.14 -30.05 -14.38
CA ASN A 323 -0.71 -28.86 -14.44
C ASN A 323 -1.08 -28.44 -15.87
N ARG A 324 -0.50 -29.07 -16.90
CA ARG A 324 -0.84 -28.83 -18.31
C ARG A 324 -2.26 -29.33 -18.62
N HIS A 325 -3.05 -28.54 -19.35
CA HIS A 325 -4.37 -28.99 -19.84
C HIS A 325 -4.26 -30.16 -20.81
N LYS A 326 -3.17 -30.20 -21.59
CA LYS A 326 -2.82 -31.32 -22.48
C LYS A 326 -1.61 -32.08 -21.94
N SER A 327 -1.72 -32.60 -20.72
CA SER A 327 -0.66 -33.39 -20.06
C SER A 327 -0.17 -34.59 -20.89
N ASN A 328 -1.04 -35.20 -21.71
CA ASN A 328 -0.67 -36.29 -22.62
C ASN A 328 0.27 -35.90 -23.78
N LYS A 329 0.60 -34.61 -23.94
CA LYS A 329 1.51 -34.09 -24.97
C LYS A 329 2.96 -33.98 -24.51
N LEU A 330 3.23 -34.10 -23.21
CA LEU A 330 4.57 -34.03 -22.65
C LEU A 330 5.04 -35.44 -22.25
N ALA A 331 6.25 -35.81 -22.68
CA ALA A 331 6.95 -36.99 -22.20
C ALA A 331 8.19 -36.52 -21.45
N GLY A 332 8.07 -36.38 -20.12
CA GLY A 332 9.13 -35.82 -19.26
C GLY A 332 8.58 -35.15 -18.01
N ASP A 333 9.49 -34.73 -17.15
CA ASP A 333 9.27 -33.97 -15.92
C ASP A 333 9.70 -32.51 -16.14
N GLY A 334 8.73 -31.62 -16.35
CA GLY A 334 8.92 -30.16 -16.37
C GLY A 334 9.13 -29.56 -14.98
N SER A 335 10.12 -30.06 -14.26
CA SER A 335 10.49 -29.57 -12.93
C SER A 335 11.19 -28.23 -13.03
N VAL A 336 10.65 -27.23 -12.32
CA VAL A 336 11.24 -25.90 -12.20
C VAL A 336 11.88 -25.79 -10.83
N SER A 337 13.15 -25.39 -10.79
CA SER A 337 13.82 -24.90 -9.59
C SER A 337 14.22 -23.45 -9.80
N LEU A 338 14.04 -22.61 -8.78
CA LEU A 338 14.40 -21.20 -8.85
C LEU A 338 14.96 -20.75 -7.50
N LEU A 339 16.18 -20.21 -7.52
CA LEU A 339 16.85 -19.59 -6.40
C LEU A 339 16.84 -18.07 -6.58
N ALA A 340 16.40 -17.35 -5.55
CA ALA A 340 16.47 -15.90 -5.47
C ALA A 340 17.34 -15.48 -4.29
N LEU A 341 18.35 -14.65 -4.55
CA LEU A 341 19.17 -13.99 -3.53
C LEU A 341 18.90 -12.49 -3.60
N SER A 342 18.69 -11.86 -2.46
CA SER A 342 18.32 -10.44 -2.39
C SER A 342 19.07 -9.73 -1.27
N GLY A 343 19.45 -8.47 -1.51
CA GLY A 343 20.12 -7.64 -0.52
C GLY A 343 19.65 -6.19 -0.61
N ALA A 344 19.53 -5.53 0.54
CA ALA A 344 19.26 -4.11 0.65
C ALA A 344 20.05 -3.50 1.81
N TYR A 345 20.54 -2.30 1.60
CA TYR A 345 21.17 -1.48 2.63
C TYR A 345 20.67 -0.05 2.48
N VAL A 346 19.93 0.41 3.48
CA VAL A 346 19.39 1.77 3.51
C VAL A 346 19.85 2.44 4.80
N ASP A 347 20.73 3.43 4.69
CA ASP A 347 21.29 4.14 5.85
C ASP A 347 21.60 5.60 5.51
N GLY A 348 21.00 6.52 6.27
CA GLY A 348 21.03 7.95 6.00
C GLY A 348 20.63 8.24 4.53
N PRO A 349 21.47 8.92 3.74
CA PRO A 349 21.16 9.26 2.36
C PRO A 349 21.31 8.08 1.39
N TRP A 350 21.93 6.96 1.79
CA TRP A 350 22.29 5.88 0.89
C TRP A 350 21.19 4.83 0.80
N ILE A 351 20.85 4.47 -0.44
CA ILE A 351 19.93 3.38 -0.76
C ILE A 351 20.68 2.45 -1.71
N LEU A 352 20.99 1.22 -1.29
CA LEU A 352 21.62 0.22 -2.14
C LEU A 352 20.76 -1.03 -2.13
N ARG A 353 20.41 -1.57 -3.30
CA ARG A 353 19.67 -2.83 -3.41
C ARG A 353 20.17 -3.67 -4.57
N GLY A 354 19.93 -4.96 -4.48
CA GLY A 354 20.17 -5.86 -5.59
C GLY A 354 19.57 -7.23 -5.39
N GLN A 355 19.48 -7.95 -6.49
CA GLN A 355 18.98 -9.31 -6.54
C GLN A 355 19.71 -10.11 -7.60
N TYR A 356 19.83 -11.42 -7.36
CA TYR A 356 20.20 -12.42 -8.35
C TYR A 356 19.14 -13.52 -8.37
N LEU A 357 18.67 -13.88 -9.57
CA LEU A 357 17.77 -15.00 -9.82
C LEU A 357 18.51 -16.03 -10.68
N GLN A 358 18.39 -17.30 -10.30
CA GLN A 358 18.86 -18.42 -11.11
C GLN A 358 17.81 -19.52 -11.10
N GLY A 359 17.44 -19.99 -12.28
CA GLY A 359 16.45 -21.02 -12.46
C GLY A 359 16.90 -22.15 -13.37
N THR A 360 16.35 -23.33 -13.16
CA THR A 360 16.53 -24.52 -14.02
C THR A 360 15.17 -25.10 -14.38
N LEU A 361 15.07 -25.63 -15.60
CA LEU A 361 13.90 -26.31 -16.14
C LEU A 361 14.34 -27.65 -16.73
N ASP A 362 13.80 -28.73 -16.16
CA ASP A 362 14.00 -30.08 -16.69
C ASP A 362 13.12 -30.31 -17.95
N ASP A 363 13.62 -31.14 -18.87
CA ASP A 363 12.97 -31.51 -20.13
C ASP A 363 12.47 -30.30 -20.96
N ALA A 364 13.25 -29.22 -20.96
CA ALA A 364 12.93 -27.95 -21.65
C ALA A 364 12.69 -28.15 -23.16
N ASP A 365 13.41 -29.08 -23.81
CA ASP A 365 13.16 -29.40 -25.22
C ASP A 365 11.83 -30.13 -25.41
N ALA A 366 11.49 -31.08 -24.53
CA ALA A 366 10.22 -31.80 -24.60
C ALA A 366 9.03 -30.85 -24.38
N ILE A 367 9.14 -29.91 -23.45
CA ILE A 367 8.15 -28.85 -23.22
C ILE A 367 8.05 -27.95 -24.45
N THR A 368 9.18 -27.52 -25.02
CA THR A 368 9.21 -26.71 -26.24
C THR A 368 8.45 -27.41 -27.38
N GLN A 369 8.67 -28.70 -27.59
CA GLN A 369 7.95 -29.49 -28.61
C GLN A 369 6.46 -29.67 -28.28
N ALA A 370 6.13 -29.90 -27.01
CA ALA A 370 4.74 -29.99 -26.56
C ALA A 370 3.98 -28.68 -26.79
N ASN A 371 4.60 -27.53 -26.50
CA ASN A 371 4.01 -26.21 -26.72
C ASN A 371 3.79 -25.94 -28.21
N LYS A 372 4.75 -26.28 -29.09
CA LYS A 372 4.62 -26.13 -30.55
C LYS A 372 3.52 -26.99 -31.17
N THR A 373 3.13 -28.08 -30.51
CA THR A 373 2.19 -29.07 -31.06
C THR A 373 0.84 -29.09 -30.34
N THR A 374 0.63 -28.19 -29.36
CA THR A 374 -0.63 -28.05 -28.63
C THR A 374 -1.53 -27.04 -29.35
N PRO A 375 -2.71 -27.45 -29.86
CA PRO A 375 -3.61 -26.54 -30.56
C PRO A 375 -4.05 -25.37 -29.68
N GLY A 376 -4.07 -24.16 -30.25
CA GLY A 376 -4.41 -22.93 -29.52
C GLY A 376 -3.23 -22.30 -28.79
N LEU A 377 -2.06 -22.93 -28.77
CA LEU A 377 -0.81 -22.26 -28.48
C LEU A 377 -0.14 -21.91 -29.82
N LYS A 378 0.39 -20.69 -29.91
CA LYS A 378 1.17 -20.21 -31.05
C LYS A 378 2.56 -19.77 -30.60
N PRO A 379 3.37 -20.67 -30.01
CA PRO A 379 4.76 -20.31 -29.76
C PRO A 379 5.44 -20.07 -31.12
N GLY A 380 6.24 -19.00 -31.23
CA GLY A 380 6.91 -18.68 -32.49
C GLY A 380 7.68 -19.88 -33.05
N ASN A 381 7.83 -19.95 -34.39
CA ASN A 381 8.46 -21.10 -35.06
C ASN A 381 9.86 -21.44 -34.51
N PHE A 382 10.59 -20.41 -34.07
CA PHE A 382 11.93 -20.50 -33.50
C PHE A 382 11.95 -20.54 -31.97
N ALA A 383 10.80 -20.72 -31.33
CA ALA A 383 10.70 -20.77 -29.87
C ALA A 383 11.55 -21.92 -29.32
N GLN A 384 12.24 -21.62 -28.23
CA GLN A 384 13.06 -22.54 -27.46
C GLN A 384 13.01 -22.11 -25.99
N LEU A 385 12.86 -23.05 -25.08
CA LEU A 385 12.91 -22.76 -23.65
C LEU A 385 14.32 -22.95 -23.11
N GLY A 386 14.73 -22.03 -22.23
CA GLY A 386 15.97 -22.18 -21.45
C GLY A 386 15.83 -23.34 -20.46
N SER A 387 16.77 -24.28 -20.53
CA SER A 387 16.99 -25.28 -19.46
C SER A 387 17.62 -24.64 -18.22
N LYS A 388 18.30 -23.50 -18.41
CA LYS A 388 18.71 -22.59 -17.34
C LYS A 388 18.42 -21.15 -17.73
N ALA A 389 18.07 -20.36 -16.73
CA ALA A 389 17.78 -18.95 -16.88
C ALA A 389 18.37 -18.17 -15.70
N GLU A 390 18.85 -16.95 -15.95
CA GLU A 390 19.41 -16.11 -14.89
C GLU A 390 19.11 -14.64 -15.11
N SER A 391 19.03 -13.88 -14.03
CA SER A 391 18.88 -12.44 -14.09
C SER A 391 19.42 -11.78 -12.82
N PHE A 392 19.76 -10.50 -12.90
CA PHE A 392 20.11 -9.71 -11.74
C PHE A 392 19.81 -8.24 -11.93
N PHE A 393 19.71 -7.53 -10.82
CA PHE A 393 19.82 -6.09 -10.83
C PHE A 393 20.62 -5.59 -9.63
N VAL A 394 21.20 -4.41 -9.80
CA VAL A 394 21.78 -3.61 -8.73
C VAL A 394 21.37 -2.15 -8.91
N GLU A 395 20.85 -1.54 -7.85
CA GLU A 395 20.48 -0.13 -7.83
C GLU A 395 21.17 0.60 -6.68
N ALA A 396 21.53 1.85 -6.94
CA ALA A 396 22.09 2.77 -5.98
C ALA A 396 21.37 4.12 -6.06
N GLY A 397 20.81 4.56 -4.94
CA GLY A 397 20.12 5.82 -4.76
C GLY A 397 20.81 6.70 -3.72
N LEU A 398 20.67 8.01 -3.91
CA LEU A 398 21.09 9.04 -2.98
C LEU A 398 19.89 9.97 -2.68
N ASP A 399 19.40 9.94 -1.45
CA ASP A 399 18.36 10.85 -0.99
C ASP A 399 18.95 12.23 -0.68
N LEU A 400 18.66 13.19 -1.56
CA LEU A 400 19.17 14.55 -1.47
C LEU A 400 18.48 15.36 -0.37
N ASN A 401 17.36 14.89 0.20
CA ASN A 401 16.68 15.57 1.29
C ASN A 401 17.56 15.69 2.55
N HIS A 402 18.54 14.79 2.68
CA HIS A 402 19.54 14.80 3.77
C HIS A 402 20.54 15.96 3.65
N PHE A 403 20.73 16.52 2.45
CA PHE A 403 21.69 17.58 2.19
C PHE A 403 21.01 18.92 1.85
N PHE A 404 19.86 18.86 1.20
CA PHE A 404 19.07 20.00 0.75
C PHE A 404 17.63 19.77 1.17
N SER A 405 16.84 20.80 1.51
CA SER A 405 15.41 20.64 1.84
C SER A 405 14.54 20.41 0.58
N VAL A 406 14.93 19.44 -0.24
CA VAL A 406 14.28 19.06 -1.49
C VAL A 406 14.01 17.55 -1.43
N PRO A 407 12.74 17.10 -1.50
CA PRO A 407 12.40 15.68 -1.39
C PRO A 407 12.67 14.96 -2.71
N LEU A 408 13.95 14.79 -3.04
CA LEU A 408 14.44 14.28 -4.30
C LEU A 408 15.47 13.18 -4.04
N THR A 409 15.27 12.00 -4.62
CA THR A 409 16.26 10.93 -4.68
C THR A 409 16.79 10.84 -6.11
N VAL A 410 18.10 10.79 -6.28
CA VAL A 410 18.73 10.46 -7.57
C VAL A 410 19.21 9.03 -7.53
N PHE A 411 19.19 8.32 -8.66
CA PHE A 411 19.62 6.93 -8.68
C PHE A 411 20.33 6.53 -9.97
N ALA A 412 21.05 5.42 -9.89
CA ALA A 412 21.56 4.65 -11.01
C ALA A 412 21.17 3.17 -10.83
N ASN A 413 20.92 2.48 -11.94
CA ASN A 413 20.46 1.10 -11.96
C ASN A 413 21.15 0.33 -13.10
N LEU A 414 21.47 -0.94 -12.83
CA LEU A 414 21.92 -1.92 -13.80
C LEU A 414 21.04 -3.16 -13.67
N ASP A 415 20.38 -3.53 -14.75
CA ASP A 415 19.50 -4.69 -14.89
C ASP A 415 20.08 -5.61 -15.97
N TYR A 416 20.07 -6.92 -15.73
CA TYR A 416 20.49 -7.96 -16.67
C TYR A 416 19.52 -9.13 -16.64
N ALA A 417 19.20 -9.68 -17.81
CA ALA A 417 18.38 -10.87 -17.93
C ALA A 417 18.88 -11.78 -19.06
N ASN A 418 18.90 -13.08 -18.80
CA ASN A 418 19.14 -14.11 -19.79
C ASN A 418 18.22 -15.32 -19.53
N PRO A 419 16.98 -15.29 -20.07
CA PRO A 419 16.01 -16.39 -19.92
C PRO A 419 16.44 -17.67 -20.64
N LEU A 420 17.46 -17.60 -21.53
CA LEU A 420 18.05 -18.72 -22.25
C LEU A 420 19.56 -18.85 -21.98
N SER A 421 19.98 -18.73 -20.71
CA SER A 421 21.41 -18.87 -20.38
C SER A 421 22.01 -20.22 -20.82
N GLU A 422 21.21 -21.30 -20.76
CA GLU A 422 21.54 -22.62 -21.31
C GLU A 422 20.29 -23.28 -21.89
N VAL A 423 20.43 -23.98 -23.00
CA VAL A 423 19.38 -24.78 -23.64
C VAL A 423 19.79 -26.23 -23.67
N GLU A 424 18.81 -27.14 -23.61
CA GLU A 424 19.07 -28.59 -23.51
C GLU A 424 19.75 -29.13 -24.78
N THR A 425 19.26 -28.75 -25.96
CA THR A 425 19.90 -29.06 -27.25
C THR A 425 20.17 -27.81 -28.08
N GLY A 426 21.31 -27.80 -28.76
CA GLY A 426 21.67 -26.75 -29.72
C GLY A 426 22.43 -25.59 -29.08
N ALA A 427 22.21 -24.38 -29.59
CA ALA A 427 22.86 -23.18 -29.10
C ALA A 427 21.82 -22.15 -28.71
N ALA A 428 21.92 -21.63 -27.48
CA ALA A 428 21.05 -20.57 -27.01
C ALA A 428 21.23 -19.30 -27.87
N THR A 429 20.11 -18.71 -28.28
CA THR A 429 20.15 -17.42 -28.96
C THR A 429 20.49 -16.31 -27.99
N LYS A 430 21.44 -15.45 -28.38
CA LYS A 430 21.81 -14.26 -27.61
C LYS A 430 20.81 -13.11 -27.74
N ARG A 431 19.73 -13.31 -28.50
CA ARG A 431 18.70 -12.27 -28.73
C ARG A 431 17.95 -11.88 -27.45
N TYR A 432 17.87 -12.78 -26.48
CA TYR A 432 17.17 -12.55 -25.21
C TYR A 432 18.10 -12.26 -24.03
N GLU A 433 19.41 -12.25 -24.28
CA GLU A 433 20.40 -11.80 -23.30
C GLU A 433 20.49 -10.27 -23.37
N ASN A 434 19.92 -9.61 -22.38
CA ASN A 434 19.68 -8.18 -22.37
C ASN A 434 20.29 -7.51 -21.13
N THR A 435 20.86 -6.32 -21.34
CA THR A 435 21.35 -5.44 -20.27
C THR A 435 20.67 -4.07 -20.39
N TRP A 436 20.19 -3.55 -19.27
CA TRP A 436 19.68 -2.19 -19.15
C TRP A 436 20.51 -1.40 -18.15
N THR A 437 20.99 -0.23 -18.54
CA THR A 437 21.67 0.70 -17.63
C THR A 437 20.92 2.02 -17.62
N SER A 438 20.55 2.51 -16.45
CA SER A 438 19.76 3.74 -16.34
C SER A 438 20.17 4.63 -15.18
N VAL A 439 19.81 5.89 -15.31
CA VAL A 439 19.85 6.89 -14.25
C VAL A 439 18.50 7.59 -14.18
N GLY A 440 18.13 8.05 -13.00
CA GLY A 440 16.85 8.69 -12.82
C GLY A 440 16.72 9.50 -11.55
N ILE A 441 15.53 10.06 -11.39
CA ILE A 441 15.14 10.89 -10.25
C ILE A 441 13.75 10.50 -9.75
N ASN A 442 13.57 10.56 -8.42
CA ASN A 442 12.30 10.37 -7.74
C ASN A 442 12.03 11.61 -6.88
N TYR A 443 11.02 12.38 -7.25
CA TYR A 443 10.56 13.55 -6.51
C TYR A 443 9.28 13.20 -5.72
N SER A 444 9.32 13.32 -4.40
CA SER A 444 8.22 12.95 -3.51
C SER A 444 7.68 14.17 -2.76
N PRO A 445 6.79 14.99 -3.37
CA PRO A 445 6.34 16.24 -2.76
C PRO A 445 5.62 16.04 -1.42
N ILE A 446 4.96 14.88 -1.25
CA ILE A 446 4.36 14.40 -0.01
C ILE A 446 4.57 12.86 0.08
N PRO A 447 4.47 12.23 1.26
CA PRO A 447 4.70 10.78 1.41
C PRO A 447 3.83 9.89 0.52
N GLU A 448 2.64 10.35 0.16
CA GLU A 448 1.64 9.63 -0.62
C GLU A 448 1.89 9.69 -2.13
N ILE A 449 2.76 10.58 -2.62
CA ILE A 449 2.95 10.83 -4.05
C ILE A 449 4.43 10.75 -4.42
N VAL A 450 4.74 10.02 -5.49
CA VAL A 450 6.07 10.00 -6.10
C VAL A 450 5.97 10.31 -7.59
N ILE A 451 6.85 11.18 -8.07
CA ILE A 451 7.01 11.51 -9.49
C ILE A 451 8.40 11.07 -9.91
N LYS A 452 8.49 10.27 -10.96
CA LYS A 452 9.70 9.60 -11.39
C LYS A 452 10.06 9.99 -12.82
N ALA A 453 11.36 10.06 -13.08
CA ALA A 453 11.90 10.13 -14.44
C ALA A 453 13.15 9.27 -14.55
N GLU A 454 13.27 8.52 -15.64
CA GLU A 454 14.36 7.59 -15.88
C GLU A 454 14.77 7.65 -17.35
N GLY A 455 16.07 7.57 -17.62
CA GLY A 455 16.61 7.44 -18.97
C GLY A 455 17.78 6.47 -18.98
N GLY A 456 17.91 5.72 -20.05
CA GLY A 456 18.92 4.66 -20.10
C GLY A 456 19.18 4.07 -21.47
N LEU A 457 20.04 3.05 -21.44
CA LEU A 457 20.43 2.23 -22.57
C LEU A 457 19.86 0.82 -22.40
N HIS A 458 19.46 0.22 -23.50
CA HIS A 458 19.17 -1.21 -23.62
C HIS A 458 20.13 -1.81 -24.63
N GLN A 459 20.79 -2.89 -24.23
CA GLN A 459 21.81 -3.58 -25.01
C GLN A 459 21.42 -5.04 -25.15
N VAL A 460 21.48 -5.56 -26.37
CA VAL A 460 21.29 -6.98 -26.66
C VAL A 460 22.65 -7.60 -26.91
N ALA A 461 22.92 -8.80 -26.38
CA ALA A 461 24.24 -9.44 -26.49
C ALA A 461 24.63 -9.88 -27.93
N VAL A 462 23.80 -9.59 -28.94
CA VAL A 462 24.11 -9.79 -30.35
C VAL A 462 24.83 -8.56 -30.89
N ALA A 463 26.11 -8.69 -31.22
CA ALA A 463 26.96 -7.58 -31.66
C ALA A 463 26.48 -6.80 -32.91
N ALA A 464 25.61 -7.40 -33.73
CA ALA A 464 25.03 -6.74 -34.91
C ALA A 464 23.82 -5.84 -34.57
N ILE A 465 23.26 -5.97 -33.38
CA ILE A 465 22.14 -5.15 -32.91
C ILE A 465 22.73 -3.89 -32.25
N PRO A 466 22.33 -2.68 -32.66
CA PRO A 466 22.78 -1.46 -32.02
C PRO A 466 22.18 -1.32 -30.62
N ASP A 467 22.91 -0.65 -29.73
CA ASP A 467 22.37 -0.20 -28.46
C ASP A 467 21.18 0.73 -28.70
N THR A 468 20.11 0.56 -27.92
CA THR A 468 18.89 1.36 -28.00
C THR A 468 18.73 2.25 -26.77
N HIS A 469 18.00 3.35 -26.92
CA HIS A 469 17.76 4.31 -25.86
C HIS A 469 16.31 4.33 -25.41
N PHE A 470 16.09 4.37 -24.10
CA PHE A 470 14.76 4.54 -23.52
C PHE A 470 14.67 5.75 -22.59
N PHE A 471 13.46 6.26 -22.45
CA PHE A 471 13.08 7.29 -21.50
C PHE A 471 11.72 6.96 -20.90
N ALA A 472 11.55 7.20 -19.61
CA ALA A 472 10.29 6.97 -18.92
C ALA A 472 9.98 8.07 -17.89
N LEU A 473 8.69 8.37 -17.75
CA LEU A 473 8.13 9.21 -16.71
C LEU A 473 7.05 8.42 -15.98
N GLY A 474 6.98 8.55 -14.67
CA GLY A 474 5.97 7.87 -13.86
C GLY A 474 5.40 8.78 -12.79
N VAL A 475 4.13 8.60 -12.47
CA VAL A 475 3.51 9.15 -11.27
C VAL A 475 2.88 8.01 -10.51
N GLY A 476 3.23 7.88 -9.23
CA GLY A 476 2.67 6.89 -8.33
C GLY A 476 1.99 7.55 -7.13
N TYR A 477 0.92 6.92 -6.65
CA TYR A 477 0.30 7.29 -5.38
C TYR A 477 0.19 6.08 -4.46
N GLN A 478 0.09 6.33 -3.16
CA GLN A 478 -0.32 5.35 -2.16
C GLN A 478 -0.91 5.99 -0.91
N PHE A 479 -1.90 5.35 -0.28
CA PHE A 479 -2.43 5.75 1.02
C PHE A 479 -3.05 4.56 1.78
N SER A 480 -3.31 4.77 3.08
CA SER A 480 -3.95 3.81 3.98
C SER A 480 -4.94 4.56 4.90
N LEU A 481 -6.10 3.94 5.20
CA LEU A 481 -7.18 4.48 6.03
C LEU A 481 -7.48 3.59 7.23
#